data_AF-A0A972BE05-F1
#
_entry.id   AF-A0A972BE05-F1
#
_cell.length_a   1.000
_cell.length_b   1.000
_cell.length_c   1.000
_cell.angle_alpha   90.00
_cell.angle_beta   90.00
_cell.angle_gamma   90.00
#
_symmetry.space_group_name_H-M   'P 1'
#
loop_
_entity.id
_entity.type
_entity.pdbx_description
1 polymer ?
#
loop_
_entity_poly.entity_id
_entity_poly.type
_entity_poly.pdbx_seq_one_letter_code
_entity_poly.pdbx_strand_id
1 'polypeptide(L)'
;MQTMTIEQLRAASNAGGVSGVTLKGQGGAFLVQIVTRSGSGAVLSKARSTEPRRFGNPLAALNVLRDIGITVGQFDASEYDPADKTPDAGNRGRAGAMRQAHKAAAYNQWLAGELQASIDDPRSNIAHDEVMAEMDADIAALPMKKRA
;
A
#
# COMPACT_ATOMS: atom_id res chain seq x y z
N MET A 1 -22.87 -20.00 13.67
CA MET A 1 -22.87 -18.83 12.77
C MET A 1 -22.11 -19.22 11.51
N GLN A 2 -22.73 -19.13 10.34
CA GLN A 2 -22.07 -19.54 9.08
C GLN A 2 -21.01 -18.50 8.68
N THR A 3 -20.07 -18.91 7.82
CA THR A 3 -19.11 -17.97 7.23
C THR A 3 -19.17 -18.09 5.72
N MET A 4 -18.93 -16.97 5.04
CA MET A 4 -18.95 -16.92 3.57
C MET A 4 -17.74 -16.14 3.07
N THR A 5 -17.07 -16.67 2.04
CA THR A 5 -16.03 -15.92 1.33
C THR A 5 -16.65 -14.80 0.49
N ILE A 6 -15.81 -13.90 -0.03
CA ILE A 6 -16.25 -12.83 -0.97
C ILE A 6 -16.97 -13.43 -2.19
N GLU A 7 -16.46 -14.53 -2.74
CA GLU A 7 -17.03 -15.21 -3.91
C GLU A 7 -18.39 -15.83 -3.58
N GLN A 8 -18.52 -16.45 -2.40
CA GLN A 8 -19.79 -17.01 -1.93
C GLN A 8 -20.82 -15.91 -1.67
N LEU A 9 -20.41 -14.80 -1.04
CA LEU A 9 -21.29 -13.65 -0.83
C LEU A 9 -21.72 -13.04 -2.17
N ARG A 10 -20.83 -12.95 -3.15
CA ARG A 10 -21.15 -12.50 -4.51
C ARG A 10 -22.16 -13.41 -5.19
N ALA A 11 -21.95 -14.73 -5.16
CA ALA A 11 -22.90 -15.69 -5.73
C ALA A 11 -24.27 -15.59 -5.05
N ALA A 12 -24.31 -15.51 -3.72
CA ALA A 12 -25.57 -15.38 -2.97
C ALA A 12 -26.28 -14.05 -3.22
N SER A 13 -25.54 -12.94 -3.33
CA SER A 13 -26.09 -11.62 -3.66
C SER A 13 -26.71 -11.62 -5.06
N ASN A 14 -25.98 -12.16 -6.05
CA ASN A 14 -26.47 -12.25 -7.43
C ASN A 14 -27.70 -13.14 -7.55
N ALA A 15 -27.80 -14.18 -6.73
CA ALA A 15 -28.97 -15.06 -6.65
C ALA A 15 -30.14 -14.47 -5.83
N GLY A 16 -30.02 -13.26 -5.26
CA GLY A 16 -31.04 -12.64 -4.42
C GLY A 16 -31.21 -13.29 -3.03
N GLY A 17 -30.24 -14.11 -2.62
CA GLY A 17 -30.23 -14.84 -1.35
C GLY A 17 -29.81 -13.99 -0.15
N VAL A 18 -29.29 -12.79 -0.36
CA VAL A 18 -28.93 -11.83 0.69
C VAL A 18 -30.08 -10.86 0.92
N SER A 19 -30.57 -10.75 2.16
CA SER A 19 -31.63 -9.80 2.53
C SER A 19 -31.07 -8.53 3.17
N GLY A 20 -29.85 -8.56 3.71
CA GLY A 20 -29.21 -7.39 4.27
C GLY A 20 -27.77 -7.65 4.68
N VAL A 21 -27.03 -6.57 4.88
CA VAL A 21 -25.67 -6.59 5.40
C VAL A 21 -25.53 -5.51 6.47
N THR A 22 -24.85 -5.85 7.56
CA THR A 22 -24.49 -4.94 8.64
C THR A 22 -22.98 -4.90 8.79
N LEU A 23 -22.40 -3.70 8.66
CA LEU A 23 -21.01 -3.44 9.01
C LEU A 23 -20.94 -3.24 10.53
N LYS A 24 -20.58 -4.29 11.26
CA LYS A 24 -20.49 -4.26 12.73
C LYS A 24 -19.05 -3.96 13.16
N GLY A 25 -18.88 -2.93 13.98
CA GLY A 25 -17.65 -2.66 14.71
C GLY A 25 -17.45 -3.68 15.81
N GLN A 26 -16.22 -4.15 16.00
CA GLN A 26 -15.84 -5.05 17.08
C GLN A 26 -14.39 -4.74 17.50
N GLY A 27 -14.24 -4.08 18.65
CA GLY A 27 -12.97 -3.49 19.08
C GLY A 27 -12.43 -2.53 18.03
N GLY A 28 -11.15 -2.64 17.68
CA GLY A 28 -10.50 -1.77 16.70
C GLY A 28 -10.72 -2.08 15.21
N ALA A 29 -11.68 -2.94 14.88
CA ALA A 29 -11.94 -3.37 13.50
C ALA A 29 -13.43 -3.49 13.19
N PHE A 30 -13.74 -3.66 11.90
CA PHE A 30 -15.08 -3.89 11.39
C PHE A 30 -15.20 -5.28 10.79
N LEU A 31 -16.38 -5.86 10.93
CA LEU A 31 -16.79 -7.15 10.40
C LEU A 31 -18.06 -6.97 9.59
N VAL A 32 -18.24 -7.80 8.57
CA VAL A 32 -19.43 -7.77 7.72
C VAL A 32 -20.33 -8.93 8.12
N GLN A 33 -21.45 -8.62 8.76
CA GLN A 33 -22.52 -9.55 9.06
C GLN A 33 -23.52 -9.57 7.91
N ILE A 34 -23.97 -10.76 7.53
CA ILE A 34 -24.80 -11.01 6.37
C ILE A 34 -26.08 -11.69 6.86
N VAL A 35 -27.21 -11.09 6.52
CA VAL A 35 -28.52 -11.72 6.72
C VAL A 35 -28.91 -12.37 5.40
N THR A 36 -29.11 -13.68 5.43
CA THR A 36 -29.60 -14.43 4.27
C THR A 36 -31.12 -14.60 4.33
N ARG A 37 -31.75 -14.75 3.17
CA ARG A 37 -33.19 -14.95 3.05
C ARG A 37 -33.65 -16.31 3.57
N SER A 38 -32.74 -17.27 3.73
CA SER A 38 -33.00 -18.57 4.38
C SER A 38 -33.05 -18.48 5.91
N GLY A 39 -32.83 -17.29 6.49
CA GLY A 39 -32.82 -17.07 7.94
C GLY A 39 -31.49 -17.45 8.63
N SER A 40 -30.50 -17.93 7.87
CA SER A 40 -29.17 -18.24 8.42
C SER A 40 -28.27 -17.00 8.39
N GLY A 41 -27.90 -16.48 9.55
CA GLY A 41 -26.90 -15.41 9.65
C GLY A 41 -25.50 -15.92 9.26
N ALA A 42 -24.78 -15.14 8.46
CA ALA A 42 -23.41 -15.43 8.06
C ALA A 42 -22.46 -14.25 8.35
N VAL A 43 -21.17 -14.51 8.41
CA VAL A 43 -20.12 -13.49 8.52
C VAL A 43 -19.14 -13.63 7.37
N LEU A 44 -18.71 -12.50 6.79
CA LEU A 44 -17.71 -12.50 5.74
C LEU A 44 -16.38 -13.02 6.28
N SER A 45 -15.78 -13.99 5.61
CA SER A 45 -14.51 -14.61 5.99
C SER A 45 -13.38 -14.34 5.00
N LYS A 46 -12.17 -14.77 5.37
CA LYS A 46 -11.02 -14.81 4.46
C LYS A 46 -11.22 -15.88 3.38
N ALA A 47 -10.59 -15.73 2.22
CA ALA A 47 -10.81 -16.64 1.09
C ALA A 47 -10.41 -18.10 1.37
N ARG A 48 -9.41 -18.32 2.24
CA ARG A 48 -8.85 -19.63 2.56
C ARG A 48 -8.98 -20.01 4.03
N SER A 49 -9.91 -19.38 4.77
CA SER A 49 -10.11 -19.64 6.19
C SER A 49 -11.55 -19.28 6.60
N THR A 50 -12.06 -19.97 7.61
CA THR A 50 -13.33 -19.63 8.29
C THR A 50 -13.18 -18.43 9.21
N GLU A 51 -11.97 -17.90 9.39
CA GLU A 51 -11.75 -16.67 10.16
C GLU A 51 -12.53 -15.49 9.56
N PRO A 52 -13.27 -14.75 10.40
CA PRO A 52 -13.93 -13.52 9.97
C PRO A 52 -12.93 -12.53 9.38
N ARG A 53 -13.29 -11.95 8.23
CA ARG A 53 -12.50 -10.92 7.57
C ARG A 53 -12.66 -9.62 8.34
N ARG A 54 -11.64 -9.28 9.11
CA ARG A 54 -11.53 -8.01 9.84
C ARG A 54 -11.04 -6.89 8.92
N PHE A 55 -11.68 -5.74 9.00
CA PHE A 55 -11.30 -4.52 8.30
C PHE A 55 -10.89 -3.45 9.30
N GLY A 56 -9.63 -3.00 9.27
CA GLY A 56 -9.17 -1.90 10.12
C GLY A 56 -9.65 -0.52 9.66
N ASN A 57 -10.25 -0.43 8.47
CA ASN A 57 -10.84 0.78 7.89
C ASN A 57 -12.23 0.42 7.35
N PRO A 58 -13.32 1.09 7.77
CA PRO A 58 -14.67 0.79 7.30
C PRO A 58 -14.82 1.04 5.79
N LEU A 59 -14.08 1.99 5.21
CA LEU A 59 -14.11 2.26 3.77
C LEU A 59 -13.62 1.06 2.94
N ALA A 60 -12.68 0.29 3.46
CA ALA A 60 -12.22 -0.93 2.78
C ALA A 60 -13.33 -2.00 2.72
N ALA A 61 -14.15 -2.11 3.77
CA ALA A 61 -15.31 -2.99 3.76
C ALA A 61 -16.37 -2.51 2.76
N LEU A 62 -16.64 -1.20 2.73
CA LEU A 62 -17.59 -0.59 1.79
C LEU A 62 -17.17 -0.80 0.32
N ASN A 63 -15.88 -0.70 0.00
CA ASN A 63 -15.40 -0.98 -1.36
C ASN A 63 -15.63 -2.46 -1.74
N VAL A 64 -15.34 -3.40 -0.84
CA VAL A 64 -15.61 -4.82 -1.09
C VAL A 64 -17.11 -5.07 -1.31
N LEU A 65 -17.99 -4.47 -0.51
CA LEU A 65 -19.44 -4.59 -0.68
C LEU A 65 -19.92 -4.00 -2.00
N ARG A 66 -19.42 -2.81 -2.37
CA ARG A 66 -19.69 -2.18 -3.67
C ARG A 66 -19.25 -3.07 -4.83
N ASP A 67 -18.06 -3.65 -4.77
CA ASP A 67 -17.53 -4.53 -5.82
C ASP A 67 -18.35 -5.81 -5.97
N ILE A 68 -19.01 -6.25 -4.90
CA ILE A 68 -19.96 -7.37 -4.91
C ILE A 68 -21.31 -6.95 -5.52
N GLY A 69 -21.66 -5.66 -5.49
CA GLY A 69 -22.96 -5.13 -5.91
C GLY A 69 -23.91 -4.83 -4.74
N ILE A 70 -23.43 -4.90 -3.50
CA ILE A 70 -24.20 -4.54 -2.30
C ILE A 70 -23.94 -3.06 -2.01
N THR A 71 -24.90 -2.22 -2.38
CA THR A 71 -24.80 -0.75 -2.27
C THR A 71 -25.55 -0.17 -1.07
N VAL A 72 -26.41 -0.97 -0.43
CA VAL A 72 -27.23 -0.58 0.72
C VAL A 72 -27.00 -1.58 1.85
N GLY A 73 -26.86 -1.06 3.07
CA GLY A 73 -26.67 -1.85 4.29
C GLY A 73 -26.80 -0.99 5.53
N GLN A 74 -26.62 -1.62 6.68
CA GLN A 74 -26.60 -0.97 7.98
C GLN A 74 -25.18 -0.90 8.52
N PHE A 75 -24.97 -0.02 9.50
CA PHE A 75 -23.76 -0.02 10.31
C PHE A 75 -24.16 -0.13 11.77
N ASP A 76 -23.35 -0.85 12.54
CA ASP A 76 -23.46 -0.95 13.98
C ASP A 76 -22.08 -0.66 14.57
N ALA A 77 -21.93 0.52 15.17
CA ALA A 77 -20.68 0.97 15.77
C ALA A 77 -20.69 0.85 17.31
N SER A 78 -21.69 0.18 17.89
CA SER A 78 -21.85 0.09 19.35
C SER A 78 -20.65 -0.57 20.07
N GLU A 79 -19.99 -1.52 19.40
CA GLU A 79 -18.81 -2.23 19.90
C GLU A 79 -17.50 -1.77 19.24
N TYR A 80 -17.49 -0.63 18.54
CA TYR A 80 -16.26 -0.08 17.93
C TYR A 80 -15.48 0.77 18.93
N ASP A 81 -14.21 0.42 19.16
CA ASP A 81 -13.26 1.25 19.91
C ASP A 81 -12.00 1.52 19.07
N PRO A 82 -11.74 2.78 18.67
CA PRO A 82 -10.53 3.12 17.93
C PRO A 82 -9.23 2.91 18.74
N ALA A 83 -9.28 2.89 20.08
CA ALA A 83 -8.12 2.62 20.93
C ALA A 83 -7.65 1.16 20.83
N ASP A 84 -8.57 0.23 20.58
CA ASP A 84 -8.30 -1.20 20.37
C ASP A 84 -7.72 -1.52 18.99
N LYS A 85 -7.49 -0.50 18.16
CA LYS A 85 -6.94 -0.68 16.82
C LYS A 85 -5.51 -1.18 16.91
N THR A 86 -5.34 -2.46 16.63
CA THR A 86 -4.01 -3.05 16.42
C THR A 86 -3.30 -2.29 15.29
N PRO A 87 -2.09 -1.76 15.53
CA PRO A 87 -1.32 -1.09 14.49
C PRO A 87 -1.07 -2.07 13.34
N ASP A 88 -1.61 -1.78 12.16
CA ASP A 88 -1.40 -2.60 10.98
C ASP A 88 0.10 -2.59 10.64
N ALA A 89 0.78 -3.71 10.90
CA ALA A 89 2.18 -3.89 10.58
C ALA A 89 2.45 -3.75 9.07
N GLY A 90 1.44 -4.02 8.22
CA GLY A 90 1.58 -4.02 6.77
C GLY A 90 1.81 -2.65 6.14
N ASN A 91 1.39 -1.55 6.80
CA ASN A 91 1.47 -0.22 6.21
C ASN A 91 2.72 0.59 6.65
N ARG A 92 3.41 0.20 7.72
CA ARG A 92 4.56 0.97 8.24
C ARG A 92 5.88 0.81 7.46
N GLY A 93 5.91 0.01 6.39
CA GLY A 93 7.12 -0.19 5.58
C GLY A 93 6.91 -0.12 4.07
N ARG A 94 5.71 -0.41 3.56
CA ARG A 94 5.48 -0.57 2.11
C ARG A 94 5.63 0.75 1.35
N ALA A 95 5.07 1.85 1.87
CA ALA A 95 5.23 3.17 1.25
C ALA A 95 6.69 3.65 1.27
N GLY A 96 7.42 3.37 2.36
CA GLY A 96 8.85 3.65 2.46
C GLY A 96 9.67 2.83 1.48
N ALA A 97 9.44 1.52 1.42
CA ALA A 97 10.10 0.60 0.50
C ALA A 97 9.82 0.97 -0.97
N MET A 98 8.58 1.32 -1.30
CA MET A 98 8.21 1.76 -2.66
C MET A 98 8.91 3.07 -3.03
N ARG A 99 8.95 4.07 -2.13
CA ARG A 99 9.72 5.31 -2.36
C ARG A 99 11.21 5.05 -2.56
N GLN A 100 11.80 4.16 -1.76
CA GLN A 100 13.21 3.79 -1.91
C GLN A 100 13.46 3.07 -3.24
N ALA A 101 12.59 2.13 -3.62
CA ALA A 101 12.69 1.43 -4.90
C ALA A 101 12.59 2.39 -6.09
N HIS A 102 11.67 3.36 -6.06
CA HIS A 102 11.57 4.38 -7.11
C HIS A 102 12.80 5.29 -7.17
N LYS A 103 13.33 5.72 -6.02
CA LYS A 103 14.57 6.52 -5.97
C LYS A 103 15.76 5.74 -6.54
N ALA A 104 15.91 4.47 -6.16
CA ALA A 104 16.96 3.61 -6.67
C ALA A 104 16.84 3.39 -8.19
N ALA A 105 15.63 3.17 -8.70
CA ALA A 105 15.38 3.03 -10.13
C ALA A 105 15.75 4.30 -10.91
N ALA A 106 15.34 5.47 -10.42
CA ALA A 106 15.68 6.75 -11.04
C ALA A 106 17.19 7.02 -11.02
N TYR A 107 17.87 6.73 -9.89
CA TYR A 107 19.32 6.87 -9.78
C TYR A 107 20.04 5.92 -10.74
N ASN A 108 19.62 4.67 -10.83
CA ASN A 108 20.23 3.68 -11.73
C ASN A 108 20.04 4.06 -13.20
N GLN A 109 18.89 4.60 -13.58
CA GLN A 109 18.66 5.09 -14.94
C GLN A 109 19.57 6.26 -15.28
N TRP A 110 19.69 7.23 -14.38
CA TRP A 110 20.62 8.35 -14.56
C TRP A 110 22.08 7.86 -14.64
N LEU A 111 22.52 7.02 -13.70
CA LEU A 111 23.90 6.50 -13.66
C LEU A 111 24.24 5.67 -14.90
N ALA A 112 23.31 4.83 -15.38
CA ALA A 112 23.51 4.06 -16.59
C ALA A 112 23.65 4.96 -17.82
N GLY A 113 22.88 6.04 -17.90
CA GLY A 113 23.01 7.05 -18.96
C GLY A 113 24.34 7.77 -18.91
N GLU A 114 24.77 8.23 -17.73
CA GLU A 114 26.05 8.93 -17.55
C GLU A 114 27.25 8.04 -17.89
N LEU A 115 27.20 6.77 -17.44
CA LEU A 115 28.24 5.79 -17.73
C LEU A 115 28.32 5.49 -19.22
N GLN A 116 27.19 5.35 -19.91
CA GLN A 116 27.16 5.12 -21.35
C GLN A 116 27.72 6.33 -22.10
N ALA A 117 27.34 7.55 -21.71
CA ALA A 117 27.89 8.78 -22.30
C ALA A 117 29.41 8.89 -22.11
N SER A 118 29.93 8.43 -20.97
CA SER A 118 31.37 8.41 -20.70
C SER A 118 32.12 7.36 -21.53
N ILE A 119 31.48 6.19 -21.76
CA ILE A 119 32.01 5.13 -22.63
C ILE A 119 32.03 5.57 -24.10
N ASP A 120 30.99 6.28 -24.53
CA ASP A 120 30.81 6.75 -25.91
C ASP A 120 31.63 8.01 -26.22
N ASP A 121 32.32 8.60 -25.23
CA ASP A 121 33.17 9.78 -25.45
C ASP A 121 34.41 9.41 -26.28
N PRO A 122 34.59 10.01 -27.48
CA PRO A 122 35.71 9.68 -28.37
C PRO A 122 37.04 10.27 -27.91
N ARG A 123 37.06 11.14 -26.88
CA ARG A 123 38.28 11.77 -26.40
C ARG A 123 39.20 10.75 -25.72
N SER A 124 40.51 10.93 -25.90
CA SER A 124 41.50 10.13 -25.18
C SER A 124 41.45 10.42 -23.68
N ASN A 125 41.73 9.40 -22.88
CA ASN A 125 41.85 9.58 -21.43
C ASN A 125 43.00 10.52 -21.07
N ILE A 126 42.83 11.32 -20.01
CA ILE A 126 43.82 12.28 -19.52
C ILE A 126 44.70 11.57 -18.48
N ALA A 127 45.99 11.89 -18.43
CA ALA A 127 46.89 11.35 -17.43
C ALA A 127 46.51 11.84 -16.02
N HIS A 128 46.66 10.98 -15.02
CA HIS A 128 46.28 11.31 -13.63
C HIS A 128 46.97 12.59 -13.12
N ASP A 129 48.27 12.74 -13.37
CA ASP A 129 49.05 13.90 -12.91
C ASP A 129 48.56 15.22 -13.53
N GLU A 130 48.09 15.19 -14.77
CA GLU A 130 47.54 16.34 -15.47
C GLU A 130 46.18 16.76 -14.86
N VAL A 131 45.30 15.78 -14.57
CA VAL A 131 44.02 16.03 -13.87
C VAL A 131 44.25 16.64 -12.49
N MET A 132 45.24 16.14 -11.75
CA MET A 132 45.56 16.66 -10.42
C MET A 132 46.09 18.10 -10.48
N ALA A 133 46.93 18.42 -11.47
CA ALA A 133 47.44 19.77 -11.66
C ALA A 133 46.34 20.77 -12.05
N GLU A 134 45.38 20.37 -12.90
CA GLU A 134 44.21 21.19 -13.25
C GLU A 134 43.31 21.42 -12.02
N MET A 135 43.03 20.35 -11.26
CA MET A 135 42.24 20.45 -10.03
C MET A 135 42.88 21.38 -8.99
N ASP A 136 44.20 21.32 -8.80
CA ASP A 136 44.93 22.20 -7.87
C ASP A 136 44.85 23.67 -8.31
N ALA A 137 44.92 23.94 -9.61
CA ALA A 137 44.76 25.26 -10.16
C ALA A 137 43.34 25.81 -9.94
N ASP A 138 42.31 24.98 -10.16
CA ASP A 138 40.91 25.34 -9.91
C ASP A 138 40.65 25.63 -8.42
N ILE A 139 41.19 24.79 -7.52
CA ILE A 139 41.09 24.99 -6.07
C ILE A 139 41.75 26.31 -5.65
N ALA A 140 42.92 26.63 -6.21
CA ALA A 140 43.62 27.88 -5.92
C ALA A 140 42.87 29.12 -6.44
N ALA A 141 42.11 28.98 -7.53
CA ALA A 141 41.31 30.04 -8.13
C ALA A 141 39.96 30.25 -7.42
N LEU A 142 39.46 29.26 -6.67
CA LEU A 142 38.22 29.39 -5.90
C LEU A 142 38.40 30.47 -4.81
N PRO A 143 37.55 31.52 -4.77
CA PRO A 143 37.67 32.54 -3.74
C PRO A 143 37.43 31.90 -2.37
N MET A 144 38.40 32.04 -1.46
CA MET A 144 38.24 31.65 -0.06
C MET A 144 37.07 32.42 0.54
N LYS A 145 35.89 31.79 0.57
CA LYS A 145 34.77 32.23 1.40
C LYS A 145 35.25 32.18 2.84
N LYS A 146 35.61 33.33 3.42
CA LYS A 146 35.79 33.47 4.87
C LYS A 146 34.53 32.91 5.52
N ARG A 147 34.66 31.81 6.25
CA ARG A 147 33.61 31.31 7.14
C ARG A 147 33.38 32.42 8.18
N ALA A 148 32.18 32.99 8.18
CA ALA A 148 31.71 33.88 9.23
C ALA A 148 31.40 33.07 10.49
#